data_AF-A0A7J4RX20-F1
#
_entry.id   AF-A0A7J4RX20-F1
#
_cell.length_a   1.000
_cell.length_b   1.000
_cell.length_c   1.000
_cell.angle_alpha   90.00
_cell.angle_beta   90.00
_cell.angle_gamma   90.00
#
_symmetry.space_group_name_H-M   'P 1'
#
loop_
_entity.id
_entity.type
_entity.pdbx_description
1 polymer ?
#
loop_
_entity_poly.entity_id
_entity_poly.type
_entity_poly.pdbx_seq_one_letter_code
_entity_poly.pdbx_strand_id
1 'polypeptide(L)' 'MSFRACIFCHSIRVYPYLGFMTGQQYQCQECEEISPLVLEFDNGEDFAEFLQQLEEE' A
#
# COMPACT_ATOMS: atom_id res chain seq x y z
N MET A 1 0.43 12.15 9.33
CA MET A 1 -0.74 11.24 9.28
C MET A 1 -0.22 10.03 8.54
N SER A 2 -0.10 8.88 9.19
CA SER A 2 0.42 7.70 8.51
C SER A 2 -0.63 7.15 7.54
N PHE A 3 -0.17 6.75 6.35
CA PHE A 3 -1.01 6.12 5.34
C PHE A 3 -0.34 4.87 4.79
N ARG A 4 -1.16 4.04 4.15
CA ARG A 4 -0.74 2.76 3.58
C ARG A 4 -0.76 2.84 2.07
N ALA A 5 0.26 2.28 1.45
CA ALA A 5 0.33 2.07 0.01
C ALA A 5 0.41 0.58 -0.32
N CYS A 6 -0.07 0.22 -1.50
CA CYS A 6 -0.02 -1.13 -2.00
C CYS A 6 1.42 -1.52 -2.31
N ILE A 7 1.86 -2.72 -1.90
CA ILE A 7 3.20 -3.21 -2.22
C ILE A 7 3.39 -3.59 -3.70
N PHE A 8 2.30 -3.75 -4.45
CA PHE A 8 2.35 -4.19 -5.86
C PHE A 8 2.28 -3.03 -6.84
N CYS A 9 1.38 -2.08 -6.61
CA CYS A 9 1.16 -0.95 -7.52
C CYS A 9 1.46 0.42 -6.90
N HIS A 10 1.87 0.45 -5.62
CA HIS A 10 2.19 1.68 -4.88
C HIS A 10 1.03 2.68 -4.72
N SER A 11 -0.19 2.29 -5.10
CA SER A 11 -1.38 3.11 -4.89
C SER A 11 -1.70 3.27 -3.41
N ILE A 12 -2.10 4.48 -3.00
CA ILE A 12 -2.51 4.82 -1.62
C ILE A 12 -3.94 4.35 -1.33
N ARG A 13 -4.69 3.92 -2.36
CA ARG A 13 -6.09 3.48 -2.22
C ARG A 13 -6.17 2.04 -1.71
N VAL A 14 -5.74 1.84 -0.48
CA VAL A 14 -5.69 0.55 0.20
C VAL A 14 -6.61 0.54 1.41
N TYR A 15 -7.49 -0.46 1.49
CA TYR A 15 -8.49 -0.58 2.55
C TYR A 15 -8.39 -1.94 3.24
N PRO A 16 -8.74 -2.05 4.53
CA PRO A 16 -8.84 -3.33 5.21
C PRO A 16 -9.80 -4.26 4.46
N TYR A 17 -9.33 -5.46 4.15
CA TYR A 17 -10.13 -6.50 3.53
C TYR A 17 -10.95 -7.22 4.60
N LEU A 18 -12.28 -7.13 4.48
CA LEU A 18 -13.24 -7.70 5.44
C LEU A 18 -13.73 -9.09 5.03
N GLY A 19 -12.88 -9.88 4.35
CA GLY A 19 -13.22 -11.24 3.94
C GLY A 19 -13.19 -12.26 5.09
N PHE A 20 -13.53 -13.50 4.77
CA PHE A 20 -13.53 -14.64 5.71
C PHE A 20 -12.12 -15.15 6.07
N MET A 21 -11.06 -14.55 5.53
CA MET A 21 -9.67 -14.93 5.80
C MET A 21 -9.27 -14.46 7.21
N THR A 22 -8.61 -15.32 7.98
CA THR A 22 -8.08 -14.96 9.30
C THR A 22 -6.85 -14.06 9.18
N GLY A 23 -6.91 -12.85 9.73
CA GLY A 23 -5.80 -11.89 9.77
C GLY A 23 -6.19 -10.51 9.25
N GLN A 24 -5.39 -9.49 9.57
CA GLN A 24 -5.54 -8.18 8.94
C GLN A 24 -4.97 -8.27 7.53
N GLN A 25 -5.85 -8.24 6.54
CA GLN A 25 -5.50 -8.15 5.13
C GLN A 25 -5.92 -6.80 4.60
N TYR A 26 -5.29 -6.39 3.51
CA TYR A 26 -5.59 -5.15 2.84
C TYR A 26 -5.85 -5.42 1.36
N GLN A 27 -6.87 -4.77 0.82
CA GLN A 27 -7.21 -4.84 -0.60
C GLN A 27 -6.89 -3.49 -1.25
N CYS A 28 -6.13 -3.54 -2.34
CA CYS A 28 -5.92 -2.38 -3.20
C CYS A 28 -7.12 -2.19 -4.14
N GLN A 29 -7.62 -0.96 -4.28
CA GLN A 29 -8.73 -0.65 -5.20
C GLN A 29 -8.27 -0.46 -6.65
N GLU A 30 -6.97 -0.39 -6.92
CA GLU A 30 -6.46 -0.16 -8.28
C GLU A 30 -6.00 -1.44 -8.96
N CYS A 31 -5.22 -2.28 -8.29
CA CYS A 31 -4.79 -3.57 -8.84
C CYS A 31 -5.59 -4.76 -8.30
N GLU A 32 -6.59 -4.54 -7.45
CA GLU A 32 -7.46 -5.55 -6.82
C GLU A 32 -6.74 -6.60 -5.95
N GLU A 33 -5.42 -6.49 -5.79
CA GLU A 33 -4.61 -7.40 -4.97
C GLU A 33 -5.00 -7.34 -3.50
N ILE A 34 -5.11 -8.54 -2.90
CA ILE A 34 -5.41 -8.74 -1.49
C ILE A 34 -4.14 -9.28 -0.83
N SER A 35 -3.53 -8.49 0.05
CA SER A 35 -2.30 -8.87 0.73
C SER A 35 -2.27 -8.37 2.17
N PRO A 36 -1.70 -9.15 3.10
CA PRO A 36 -1.40 -8.66 4.45
C PRO A 36 -0.22 -7.68 4.46
N LEU A 37 0.57 -7.62 3.39
CA LEU A 37 1.73 -6.74 3.27
C LEU A 37 1.32 -5.41 2.61
N VAL A 38 1.59 -4.32 3.32
CA VAL A 38 1.38 -2.94 2.88
C VAL A 38 2.61 -2.12 3.25
N LEU A 39 2.90 -1.10 2.44
CA LEU A 39 3.92 -0.12 2.76
C LEU A 39 3.29 0.95 3.63
N GLU A 40 3.87 1.22 4.81
CA GLU A 40 3.40 2.27 5.71
C GLU A 40 4.36 3.46 5.64
N PHE A 41 3.79 4.65 5.40
CA PHE A 41 4.53 5.91 5.32
C PHE A 41 3.94 6.91 6.30
N ASP A 42 4.80 7.68 6.96
CA ASP A 42 4.40 8.66 7.97
C ASP A 42 4.05 10.03 7.36
N ASN A 43 4.67 10.36 6.23
CA ASN A 43 4.52 11.61 5.51
C ASN A 43 4.50 11.36 3.98
N GLY A 44 4.12 12.38 3.20
CA GLY A 44 4.09 12.30 1.74
C GLY A 44 5.45 12.47 1.07
N GLU A 45 6.44 13.01 1.79
CA GLU A 45 7.81 13.22 1.28
C GLU A 45 8.54 11.88 1.15
N ASP A 46 8.51 11.05 2.19
CA ASP A 46 9.06 9.69 2.21
C ASP A 46 8.45 8.82 1.09
N PHE A 47 7.16 8.99 0.82
CA PHE A 47 6.48 8.27 -0.26
C PHE A 47 6.91 8.77 -1.65
N ALA A 48 7.09 10.07 -1.82
CA ALA A 48 7.59 10.65 -3.07
C ALA A 48 9.04 10.24 -3.35
N GLU A 49 9.90 10.25 -2.33
CA GLU A 49 11.28 9.77 -2.42
C GLU A 49 11.32 8.28 -2.77
N PHE A 50 10.46 7.46 -2.16
CA PHE A 50 10.33 6.04 -2.49
C PHE A 50 9.94 5.81 -3.96
N LEU A 51 8.98 6.58 -4.49
CA LEU A 51 8.59 6.50 -5.90
C LEU A 51 9.71 6.94 -6.85
N GLN A 52 10.48 7.97 -6.49
CA GLN A 52 11.63 8.40 -7.27
C GLN A 52 12.73 7.34 -7.31
N GLN A 53 13.05 6.73 -6.17
CA GLN A 53 14.03 5.64 -6.09
C GLN A 53 13.62 4.43 -6.95
N LEU A 54 12.32 4.12 -7.01
CA LEU A 54 11.78 3.07 -7.88
C LEU A 54 11.86 3.39 -9.38
N GLU A 55 11.78 4.66 -9.78
CA GLU A 55 11.93 5.07 -11.18
C GLU A 55 13.40 5.11 -11.63
N GLU A 56 14.34 5.27 -10.70
CA GLU A 56 15.78 5.32 -10.96
C GLU A 56 16.44 3.92 -11.06
N GLU A 57 15.79 2.85 -10.59
CA GLU A 57 16.19 1.43 -10.77
C GLU A 57 15.59 0.78 -12.03
#